data_AF-A0A424HUN2-F1
#
_entry.id   AF-A0A424HUN2-F1
#
_cell.length_a   1.000
_cell.length_b   1.000
_cell.length_c   1.000
_cell.angle_alpha   90.00
_cell.angle_beta   90.00
_cell.angle_gamma   90.00
#
_symmetry.space_group_name_H-M   'P 1'
#
loop_
_entity.id
_entity.type
_entity.pdbx_description
1 polymer ?
#
loop_
_entity_poly.entity_id
_entity_poly.type
_entity_poly.pdbx_seq_one_letter_code
_entity_poly.pdbx_strand_id
1 'polypeptide(L)'
;MKAKLPKRLASTRLAYRGEELILEVLRRGKAVIFHIPPENPVVERASEPIRHMLTRSFNPIRLIHFETINDEDARVSLYLEVLGARFRLHCDHKRVVIEGVR
;
A
#
# COMPACT_ATOMS: atom_id res chain seq x y z
N MET A 1 3.29 -19.76 -20.45
CA MET A 1 2.42 -19.22 -19.38
C MET A 1 2.37 -17.71 -19.50
N LYS A 2 1.21 -17.10 -19.81
CA LYS A 2 1.05 -15.65 -19.64
C LYS A 2 0.73 -15.42 -18.17
N ALA A 3 1.68 -14.88 -17.40
CA ALA A 3 1.38 -14.36 -16.07
C ALA A 3 0.19 -13.40 -16.19
N LYS A 4 -0.83 -13.54 -15.34
CA LYS A 4 -1.95 -12.58 -15.28
C LYS A 4 -1.36 -11.24 -14.83
N LEU A 5 -0.99 -10.39 -15.79
CA LEU A 5 -0.48 -9.07 -15.50
C LEU A 5 -1.59 -8.24 -14.84
N PRO A 6 -1.29 -7.53 -13.74
CA PRO A 6 -2.29 -6.72 -13.06
C PRO A 6 -2.81 -5.61 -13.99
N LYS A 7 -4.09 -5.26 -13.80
CA LYS A 7 -4.76 -4.26 -14.65
C LYS A 7 -4.07 -2.89 -14.52
N ARG A 8 -3.58 -2.34 -15.63
CA ARG A 8 -3.00 -0.98 -15.70
C ARG A 8 -4.10 0.07 -15.75
N LEU A 9 -4.65 0.41 -14.58
CA LEU A 9 -5.48 1.61 -14.40
C LEU A 9 -4.58 2.77 -13.94
N ALA A 10 -4.91 4.01 -14.30
CA ALA A 10 -4.15 5.19 -13.88
C ALA A 10 -4.07 5.36 -12.34
N SER A 11 -4.97 4.72 -11.61
CA SER A 11 -5.02 4.69 -10.15
C SER A 11 -4.21 3.54 -9.53
N THR A 12 -3.66 2.64 -10.35
CA THR A 12 -2.84 1.49 -9.93
C THR A 12 -1.37 1.88 -9.85
N ARG A 13 -0.69 1.50 -8.76
CA ARG A 13 0.77 1.54 -8.65
C ARG A 13 1.26 0.14 -8.31
N LEU A 14 2.38 -0.25 -8.91
CA LEU A 14 2.97 -1.56 -8.74
C LEU A 14 4.41 -1.37 -8.24
N ALA A 15 4.85 -2.18 -7.28
CA ALA A 15 6.25 -2.27 -6.90
C ALA A 15 6.78 -3.66 -7.24
N TYR A 16 7.96 -3.69 -7.86
CA TYR A 16 8.64 -4.92 -8.23
C TYR A 16 10.00 -5.02 -7.53
N ARG A 17 10.40 -6.26 -7.21
CA ARG A 17 11.76 -6.63 -6.83
C ARG A 17 12.34 -7.50 -7.94
N GLY A 18 13.12 -6.89 -8.83
CA GLY A 18 13.50 -7.55 -10.08
C GLY A 18 12.24 -7.84 -10.90
N GLU A 19 11.99 -9.12 -11.18
CA GLU A 19 10.81 -9.58 -11.95
C GLU A 19 9.60 -9.90 -11.06
N GLU A 20 9.79 -9.93 -9.74
CA GLU A 20 8.74 -10.29 -8.78
C GLU A 20 7.88 -9.07 -8.43
N LEU A 21 6.57 -9.17 -8.65
CA LEU A 21 5.61 -8.18 -8.16
C LEU A 21 5.45 -8.34 -6.65
N ILE A 22 5.79 -7.32 -5.87
CA ILE A 22 5.76 -7.39 -4.39
C ILE A 22 4.64 -6.55 -3.77
N LEU A 23 4.14 -5.54 -4.49
CA LEU A 23 3.05 -4.68 -4.03
C LEU A 23 2.16 -4.24 -5.19
N GLU A 24 0.85 -4.24 -4.95
CA GLU A 24 -0.14 -3.54 -5.73
C GLU A 24 -0.87 -2.53 -4.87
N VAL A 25 -0.95 -1.29 -5.34
CA VAL A 25 -1.77 -0.24 -4.74
C VAL A 25 -2.87 0.08 -5.74
N LEU A 26 -4.08 -0.37 -5.46
CA LEU A 26 -5.25 -0.28 -6.33
C LEU A 26 -6.20 0.81 -5.84
N ARG A 27 -7.09 1.27 -6.72
CA ARG A 27 -8.21 2.16 -6.35
C ARG A 27 -7.74 3.41 -5.56
N ARG A 28 -6.59 3.99 -5.92
CA ARG A 28 -5.94 5.13 -5.23
C ARG A 28 -5.57 4.84 -3.76
N GLY A 29 -5.21 3.61 -3.45
CA GLY A 29 -4.83 3.17 -2.11
C GLY A 29 -5.95 2.49 -1.33
N LYS A 30 -7.19 2.48 -1.83
CA LYS A 30 -8.31 1.80 -1.15
C LYS A 30 -8.15 0.31 -1.01
N ALA A 31 -7.45 -0.33 -1.96
CA ALA A 31 -7.11 -1.74 -1.87
C ALA A 31 -5.60 -1.87 -2.07
N VAL A 32 -4.95 -2.63 -1.20
CA VAL A 32 -3.51 -2.88 -1.26
C VAL A 32 -3.29 -4.39 -1.22
N ILE A 33 -2.41 -4.90 -2.07
CA ILE A 33 -2.05 -6.32 -2.11
C ILE A 33 -0.55 -6.43 -1.97
N PHE A 34 -0.09 -7.02 -0.88
CA PHE A 34 1.28 -7.44 -0.65
C PHE A 34 1.45 -8.90 -1.07
N HIS A 35 2.42 -9.15 -1.93
CA HIS A 35 2.80 -10.50 -2.38
C HIS A 35 3.97 -11.08 -1.58
N ILE A 36 4.34 -10.42 -0.49
CA ILE A 36 5.38 -10.82 0.45
C ILE A 36 4.81 -10.76 1.87
N PRO A 37 5.23 -11.65 2.80
CA PRO A 37 4.69 -11.68 4.16
C PRO A 37 5.08 -10.42 4.96
N PRO A 38 4.31 -10.04 6.00
CA PRO A 38 4.53 -8.80 6.76
C PRO A 38 5.88 -8.75 7.50
N GLU A 39 6.44 -9.89 7.86
CA GLU A 39 7.75 -10.01 8.51
C GLU A 39 8.93 -9.86 7.53
N ASN A 40 8.64 -9.81 6.22
CA ASN A 40 9.69 -9.70 5.22
C ASN A 40 10.39 -8.33 5.35
N PRO A 41 11.73 -8.29 5.46
CA PRO A 41 12.49 -7.04 5.60
C PRO A 41 12.25 -6.03 4.47
N VAL A 42 11.75 -6.49 3.32
CA VAL A 42 11.50 -5.66 2.14
C VAL A 42 10.13 -4.94 2.22
N VAL A 43 9.22 -5.30 3.13
CA VAL A 43 7.87 -4.69 3.20
C VAL A 43 7.91 -3.17 3.34
N GLU A 44 8.81 -2.66 4.17
CA GLU A 44 8.99 -1.21 4.32
C GLU A 44 9.35 -0.54 3.00
N ARG A 45 10.29 -1.12 2.25
CA ARG A 45 10.70 -0.61 0.94
C ARG A 45 9.62 -0.83 -0.12
N ALA A 46 8.88 -1.93 -0.05
CA ALA A 46 7.76 -2.22 -0.92
C ALA A 46 6.70 -1.12 -0.83
N SER A 47 6.51 -0.53 0.36
CA SER A 47 5.53 0.55 0.62
C SER A 47 5.89 1.93 0.03
N GLU A 48 7.01 2.08 -0.67
CA GLU A 48 7.45 3.35 -1.25
C GLU A 48 6.44 4.02 -2.19
N PRO A 49 5.64 3.31 -3.02
CA PRO A 49 4.57 3.93 -3.80
C PRO A 49 3.53 4.68 -2.95
N ILE A 50 3.26 4.21 -1.72
CA ILE A 50 2.36 4.87 -0.77
C ILE A 50 3.00 6.17 -0.27
N ARG A 51 4.29 6.12 0.12
CA ARG A 51 5.06 7.33 0.46
C ARG A 51 5.06 8.34 -0.67
N HIS A 52 5.33 7.91 -1.90
CA HIS A 52 5.36 8.79 -3.07
C HIS A 52 3.99 9.44 -3.33
N MET A 53 2.88 8.72 -3.13
CA MET A 53 1.55 9.30 -3.22
C MET A 53 1.33 10.46 -2.23
N LEU A 54 1.85 10.33 -1.01
CA LEU A 54 1.71 11.33 0.06
C LEU A 54 2.64 12.54 -0.12
N THR A 55 3.81 12.34 -0.73
CA THR A 55 4.93 13.30 -0.66
C THR A 55 5.39 13.87 -1.99
N ARG A 56 4.87 13.38 -3.13
CA ARG A 56 5.26 13.89 -4.44
C ARG A 56 5.04 15.40 -4.58
N SER A 57 5.93 16.06 -5.32
CA SER A 57 5.91 17.51 -5.52
C SER A 57 4.69 18.02 -6.28
N PHE A 58 4.12 17.20 -7.18
CA PHE A 58 2.95 17.57 -7.96
C PHE A 58 1.69 16.82 -7.50
N ASN A 59 0.70 17.59 -7.03
CA ASN A 59 -0.61 17.09 -6.59
C ASN A 59 -0.53 15.91 -5.58
N PRO A 60 0.11 16.08 -4.41
CA PRO A 60 0.18 15.03 -3.40
C PRO A 60 -1.20 14.67 -2.84
N ILE A 61 -1.38 13.41 -2.47
CA ILE A 61 -2.58 12.94 -1.79
C ILE A 61 -2.42 13.19 -0.29
N ARG A 62 -3.30 13.99 0.31
CA ARG A 62 -3.23 14.33 1.74
C ARG A 62 -3.56 13.16 2.66
N LEU A 63 -4.51 12.33 2.23
CA LEU A 63 -5.10 11.25 3.01
C LEU A 63 -5.31 10.05 2.11
N ILE A 64 -4.79 8.90 2.53
CA ILE A 64 -5.05 7.61 1.87
C ILE A 64 -5.89 6.77 2.82
N HIS A 65 -6.99 6.23 2.29
CA HIS A 65 -7.89 5.36 3.01
C HIS A 65 -7.65 3.93 2.55
N PHE A 66 -7.16 3.07 3.41
CA PHE A 66 -7.05 1.63 3.16
C PHE A 66 -8.37 0.98 3.61
N GLU A 67 -9.11 0.45 2.65
CA GLU A 67 -10.33 -0.34 2.91
C GLU A 67 -9.95 -1.81 3.06
N THR A 68 -9.12 -2.33 2.14
CA THR A 68 -8.61 -3.70 2.20
C THR A 68 -7.10 -3.80 2.06
N ILE A 69 -6.52 -4.77 2.78
CA ILE A 69 -5.16 -5.25 2.60
C ILE A 69 -5.24 -6.75 2.34
N ASN A 70 -4.68 -7.23 1.23
CA ASN A 70 -4.77 -8.63 0.78
C ASN A 70 -6.22 -9.15 0.72
N ASP A 71 -7.13 -8.32 0.20
CA ASP A 71 -8.56 -8.58 0.08
C ASP A 71 -9.32 -8.78 1.41
N GLU A 72 -8.66 -8.57 2.56
CA GLU A 72 -9.24 -8.57 3.89
C GLU A 72 -9.38 -7.15 4.45
N ASP A 73 -10.21 -6.98 5.48
CA ASP A 73 -10.40 -5.69 6.16
C ASP A 73 -9.05 -5.14 6.65
N ALA A 74 -8.68 -3.96 6.17
CA ALA A 74 -7.38 -3.37 6.48
C ALA A 74 -7.13 -3.19 8.00
N ARG A 75 -8.19 -3.06 8.81
CA ARG A 75 -8.09 -2.80 10.26
C ARG A 75 -7.54 -3.98 11.06
N VAL A 76 -7.68 -5.20 10.55
CA VAL A 76 -7.19 -6.42 11.23
C VAL A 76 -5.87 -6.92 10.64
N SER A 77 -5.28 -6.15 9.73
CA SER A 77 -4.12 -6.60 8.96
C SER A 77 -2.83 -6.58 9.79
N LEU A 78 -2.04 -7.64 9.69
CA LEU A 78 -0.71 -7.73 10.30
C LEU A 78 0.28 -6.71 9.72
N TYR A 79 0.03 -6.20 8.51
CA TYR A 79 0.88 -5.17 7.90
C TYR A 79 0.77 -3.81 8.60
N LEU A 80 -0.22 -3.59 9.48
CA LEU A 80 -0.39 -2.31 10.16
C LEU A 80 0.78 -1.97 11.09
N GLU A 81 1.45 -2.97 11.67
CA GLU A 81 2.60 -2.75 12.53
C GLU A 81 3.78 -2.15 11.75
N VAL A 82 4.20 -2.83 10.68
CA VAL A 82 5.30 -2.38 9.81
C VAL A 82 4.96 -1.09 9.06
N LEU A 83 3.71 -0.92 8.61
CA LEU A 83 3.27 0.35 8.03
C LEU A 83 3.25 1.47 9.08
N GLY A 84 2.87 1.15 10.31
CA GLY A 84 2.82 2.09 11.44
C GLY A 84 4.18 2.62 11.84
N ALA A 85 5.26 1.87 11.60
CA ALA A 85 6.63 2.32 11.80
C ALA A 85 7.05 3.44 10.83
N ARG A 86 6.49 3.44 9.60
CA ARG A 86 6.88 4.37 8.53
C ARG A 86 5.88 5.50 8.30
N PHE A 87 4.61 5.28 8.63
CA PHE A 87 3.53 6.21 8.33
C PHE A 87 2.78 6.64 9.59
N ARG A 88 2.28 7.88 9.57
CA ARG A 88 1.25 8.31 10.51
C ARG A 88 -0.06 7.71 10.05
N LEU A 89 -0.45 6.61 10.70
CA LEU A 89 -1.71 5.94 10.45
C LEU A 89 -2.57 5.86 11.71
N HIS A 90 -3.88 5.84 11.52
CA HIS A 90 -4.86 5.58 12.56
C HIS A 90 -6.04 4.79 11.98
N CYS A 91 -6.76 4.07 12.84
CA CYS A 91 -7.98 3.39 12.45
C CYS A 91 -9.19 4.29 12.74
N ASP A 92 -10.09 4.43 11.78
CA ASP A 92 -11.44 4.96 12.03
C ASP A 92 -12.46 3.78 12.12
N HIS A 93 -13.75 4.09 12.24
CA HIS A 93 -14.80 3.08 12.37
C HIS A 93 -14.92 2.12 11.17
N LYS A 94 -14.35 2.42 10.00
CA LYS A 94 -14.51 1.62 8.77
C LYS A 94 -13.22 1.30 8.01
N ARG A 95 -12.10 1.97 8.32
CA ARG A 95 -10.89 1.93 7.47
C ARG A 95 -9.65 2.34 8.26
N VAL A 96 -8.51 2.04 7.66
CA VAL A 96 -7.22 2.58 8.10
C VAL A 96 -6.93 3.84 7.29
N VAL A 97 -6.55 4.91 7.97
CA VAL A 97 -6.26 6.22 7.38
C VAL A 97 -4.78 6.51 7.51
N ILE A 98 -4.14 6.88 6.41
CA ILE A 98 -2.74 7.31 6.35
C ILE A 98 -2.68 8.79 6.00
N GLU A 99 -2.03 9.57 6.85
CA GLU A 99 -1.99 11.05 6.75
C GLU A 99 -0.61 11.61 6.41
N GLY A 100 0.41 10.76 6.38
CA GLY A 100 1.77 11.18 6.07
C GLY A 100 2.83 10.17 6.47
N VAL A 101 4.08 10.53 6.23
CA VAL A 101 5.26 9.75 6.62
C VAL A 101 5.69 10.21 8.01
N ARG A 102 6.18 9.29 8.84
CA ARG A 102 6.82 9.61 10.12
C ARG A 102 8.19 10.25 9.93
#